data_AF-G4YT27-F1
#
_entry.id   AF-G4YT27-F1
#
_cell.length_a   1.000
_cell.length_b   1.000
_cell.length_c   1.000
_cell.angle_alpha   90.00
_cell.angle_beta   90.00
_cell.angle_gamma   90.00
#
_symmetry.space_group_name_H-M   'P 1'
#
loop_
_entity.id
_entity.type
_entity.pdbx_description
1 polymer ?
#
loop_
_entity_poly.entity_id
_entity_poly.type
_entity_poly.pdbx_seq_one_letter_code
_entity_poly.pdbx_strand_id
1 'polypeptide(L)'
;VVTLFCVVVGVAGYGFPVEIDGSLLVGQLKQKIKANEESIVIKCAAHKIKLFLAKRGGKWLPDEDPVAVELQKGEISEDVGAMTSQEEILPTTTVNDWLFDKNEMPDPSAAQIHVLVVVPRPDIEAEPSARSTVLGRRELAVADRAHEAALKRTKRNIPCSGPLRATDLPVPLDTIPAFQQIKEGFSACRGELYLLYGPRQFGKTTIADAIADWVVQGLHVECVFHELTAHDVVEQARFWRELGKSVDEQRNSEFHDTDSFMDLFTKYATRNQQFCLVLDEMDHLFADSELLTDFLLVLRKWKMSTKHFRGFLNLYSARSWSIPVVFASLIRCTVDYGRWGYDETAWEAWFREQQFAEYMSEYNRPYKRLQDDLLKLSDEDRGVLKYALERIDGLTAGSEHGAQLLSMGVLVDSGDGRLVIASPMMHRLCTEALTSARISRY
;
A
#
# COMPACT_ATOMS: atom_id res chain seq x y z
N VAL A 1 8.54 -19.34 -16.31
CA VAL A 1 8.35 -17.92 -15.94
C VAL A 1 9.64 -17.19 -16.24
N VAL A 2 9.56 -16.00 -16.84
CA VAL A 2 10.68 -15.10 -17.12
C VAL A 2 10.46 -13.78 -16.37
N THR A 3 11.54 -13.17 -15.89
CA THR A 3 11.51 -11.88 -15.20
C THR A 3 12.10 -10.82 -16.11
N LEU A 4 11.28 -9.85 -16.51
CA LEU A 4 11.68 -8.77 -17.40
C LEU A 4 11.75 -7.46 -16.62
N PHE A 5 12.92 -6.82 -16.63
CA PHE A 5 13.05 -5.45 -16.11
C PHE A 5 12.55 -4.44 -17.16
N CYS A 6 11.51 -3.71 -16.76
CA CYS A 6 10.79 -2.76 -17.61
C CYS A 6 11.10 -1.33 -17.15
N VAL A 7 11.35 -0.42 -18.08
CA VAL A 7 11.61 1.00 -17.79
C VAL A 7 10.62 1.87 -18.56
N VAL A 8 9.99 2.84 -17.89
CA VAL A 8 9.14 3.82 -18.57
C VAL A 8 10.00 4.92 -19.20
N VAL A 9 9.91 5.05 -20.52
CA VAL A 9 10.72 6.03 -21.27
C VAL A 9 10.25 7.46 -20.96
N GLY A 10 11.20 8.33 -20.62
CA GLY A 10 10.95 9.74 -20.33
C GLY A 10 10.41 10.02 -18.93
N VAL A 11 10.52 9.05 -18.01
CA VAL A 11 10.13 9.16 -16.61
C VAL A 11 11.34 8.81 -15.76
N ALA A 12 11.71 9.68 -14.82
CA ALA A 12 12.81 9.40 -13.90
C ALA A 12 12.41 8.26 -12.94
N GLY A 13 13.29 7.26 -12.80
CA GLY A 13 13.06 6.08 -11.97
C GLY A 13 13.84 4.86 -12.45
N TYR A 14 14.01 3.89 -11.57
CA TYR A 14 14.64 2.62 -11.90
C TYR A 14 13.68 1.71 -12.66
N GLY A 15 14.24 0.72 -13.37
CA GLY A 15 13.44 -0.32 -14.00
C GLY A 15 12.80 -1.23 -12.96
N PHE A 16 11.55 -1.59 -13.17
CA PHE A 16 10.79 -2.47 -12.29
C PHE A 16 10.69 -3.89 -12.86
N PRO A 17 10.77 -4.93 -12.04
CA PRO A 17 10.66 -6.31 -12.50
C PRO A 17 9.21 -6.68 -12.83
N VAL A 18 9.01 -7.43 -13.91
CA VAL A 18 7.71 -8.00 -14.27
C VAL A 18 7.88 -9.49 -14.53
N GLU A 19 7.28 -10.31 -13.68
CA GLU A 19 7.24 -11.75 -13.87
C GLU A 19 6.10 -12.15 -14.81
N ILE A 20 6.43 -12.89 -15.86
CA ILE A 20 5.46 -13.40 -16.82
C ILE A 20 5.82 -14.82 -17.28
N ASP A 21 4.82 -15.66 -17.51
CA ASP A 21 5.05 -16.91 -18.21
C ASP A 21 5.32 -16.62 -19.70
N GLY A 22 6.45 -17.10 -20.22
CA GLY A 22 6.89 -16.87 -21.58
C GLY A 22 5.91 -17.36 -22.67
N SER A 23 5.05 -18.32 -22.33
CA SER A 23 3.98 -18.81 -23.22
C SER A 23 2.80 -17.84 -23.36
N LEU A 24 2.68 -16.83 -22.49
CA LEU A 24 1.60 -15.85 -22.51
C LEU A 24 1.82 -14.77 -23.58
N LEU A 25 0.73 -14.13 -23.96
CA LEU A 25 0.72 -13.08 -24.99
C LEU A 25 1.34 -11.78 -24.47
N VAL A 26 1.97 -11.02 -25.36
CA VAL A 26 2.47 -9.67 -25.09
C VAL A 26 1.34 -8.73 -24.66
N GLY A 27 0.10 -8.96 -25.10
CA GLY A 27 -1.07 -8.25 -24.58
C GLY A 27 -1.27 -8.43 -23.07
N GLN A 28 -0.97 -9.63 -22.53
CA GLN A 28 -1.01 -9.91 -21.10
C GLN A 28 0.20 -9.29 -20.39
N LEU A 29 1.37 -9.21 -21.05
CA LEU A 29 2.51 -8.43 -20.55
C LEU A 29 2.15 -6.96 -20.36
N LYS A 30 1.46 -6.33 -21.33
CA LYS A 30 0.98 -4.95 -21.21
C LYS A 30 0.02 -4.77 -20.02
N GLN A 31 -0.84 -5.76 -19.74
CA GLN A 31 -1.73 -5.75 -18.58
C GLN A 31 -0.96 -5.89 -17.25
N LYS A 32 0.00 -6.82 -17.18
CA LYS A 32 0.86 -7.00 -16.01
C LYS A 32 1.71 -5.77 -15.73
N ILE A 33 2.32 -5.18 -16.75
CA ILE A 33 3.06 -3.91 -16.63
C ILE A 33 2.15 -2.83 -16.05
N LYS A 34 0.90 -2.70 -16.52
CA LYS A 34 -0.05 -1.69 -16.02
C LYS A 34 -0.53 -1.93 -14.58
N ALA A 35 -0.65 -3.20 -14.19
CA ALA A 35 -1.12 -3.64 -12.88
C ALA A 35 0.01 -3.71 -11.85
N ASN A 36 1.26 -3.64 -12.28
CA ASN A 36 2.43 -3.61 -11.40
C ASN A 36 2.40 -2.33 -10.55
N GLU A 37 2.57 -2.49 -9.24
CA GLU A 37 2.53 -1.41 -8.25
C GLU A 37 3.66 -0.39 -8.44
N GLU A 38 4.76 -0.76 -9.10
CA GLU A 38 5.87 0.14 -9.44
C GLU A 38 5.61 0.94 -10.73
N SER A 39 4.52 0.63 -11.47
CA SER A 39 4.15 1.28 -12.74
C SER A 39 3.17 2.46 -12.60
N ILE A 40 3.03 3.04 -11.40
CA ILE A 40 2.01 4.05 -11.02
C ILE A 40 1.93 5.23 -12.01
N VAL A 41 3.02 5.55 -12.69
CA VAL A 41 3.11 6.64 -13.69
C VAL A 41 2.29 6.35 -14.96
N ILE A 42 2.02 5.08 -15.27
CA ILE A 42 1.24 4.68 -16.45
C ILE A 42 -0.25 4.90 -16.17
N LYS A 43 -0.81 6.03 -16.63
CA LYS A 43 -2.25 6.36 -16.43
C LYS A 43 -3.16 5.92 -17.58
N CYS A 44 -2.61 5.50 -18.71
CA CYS A 44 -3.40 5.08 -19.88
C CYS A 44 -3.89 3.62 -19.77
N ALA A 45 -4.85 3.24 -20.61
CA ALA A 45 -5.27 1.85 -20.72
C ALA A 45 -4.11 0.96 -21.23
N ALA A 46 -4.03 -0.29 -20.76
CA ALA A 46 -2.94 -1.21 -21.10
C ALA A 46 -2.73 -1.39 -22.62
N HIS A 47 -3.79 -1.38 -23.42
CA HIS A 47 -3.69 -1.49 -24.88
C HIS A 47 -3.06 -0.27 -25.57
N LYS A 48 -2.95 0.87 -24.88
CA LYS A 48 -2.30 2.09 -25.38
C LYS A 48 -0.80 2.12 -25.10
N ILE A 49 -0.31 1.24 -24.23
CA ILE A 49 1.12 1.12 -23.91
C ILE A 49 1.83 0.50 -25.12
N LYS A 50 2.96 1.09 -25.52
CA LYS A 50 3.86 0.52 -26.53
C LYS A 50 5.09 -0.06 -25.84
N LEU A 51 5.55 -1.20 -26.33
CA LEU A 51 6.67 -1.92 -25.76
C LEU A 51 7.75 -2.10 -26.82
N PHE A 52 9.01 -1.93 -26.44
CA PHE A 52 10.19 -2.10 -27.29
C PHE A 52 11.27 -2.88 -26.55
N LEU A 53 12.16 -3.56 -27.28
CA LEU A 53 13.33 -4.22 -26.69
C LEU A 53 14.38 -3.18 -26.30
N ALA A 54 14.86 -3.23 -25.06
CA ALA A 54 16.05 -2.52 -24.63
C ALA A 54 17.28 -3.34 -25.05
N LYS A 55 17.65 -3.27 -26.33
CA LYS A 55 18.77 -4.06 -26.86
C LYS A 55 19.74 -3.25 -27.71
N ARG A 56 21.01 -3.64 -27.65
CA ARG A 56 22.10 -3.12 -28.48
C ARG A 56 23.00 -4.26 -28.92
N GLY A 57 23.25 -4.38 -30.22
CA GLY A 57 24.09 -5.45 -30.77
C GLY A 57 23.61 -6.88 -30.47
N GLY A 58 22.29 -7.09 -30.41
CA GLY A 58 21.70 -8.41 -30.13
C GLY A 58 21.76 -8.84 -28.65
N LYS A 59 22.10 -7.92 -27.74
CA LYS A 59 22.16 -8.18 -26.30
C LYS A 59 21.31 -7.18 -25.52
N TRP A 60 20.88 -7.57 -24.33
CA TRP A 60 20.19 -6.69 -23.39
C TRP A 60 21.03 -5.49 -23.02
N LEU A 61 20.38 -4.37 -22.74
CA LEU A 61 21.03 -3.16 -22.28
C LEU A 61 21.44 -3.35 -20.81
N PRO A 62 22.76 -3.31 -20.47
CA PRO A 62 23.20 -3.35 -19.08
C PRO A 62 22.69 -2.12 -18.31
N ASP A 63 22.38 -2.28 -17.02
CA ASP A 63 21.93 -1.17 -16.17
C ASP A 63 23.00 -0.11 -15.90
N GLU A 64 24.28 -0.49 -15.98
CA GLU A 64 25.45 0.41 -15.91
C GLU A 64 25.76 1.12 -17.24
N ASP A 65 25.09 0.77 -18.35
CA ASP A 65 25.32 1.45 -19.63
C ASP A 65 24.94 2.94 -19.51
N PRO A 66 25.72 3.88 -20.08
CA PRO A 66 25.39 5.30 -20.04
C PRO A 66 23.95 5.62 -20.47
N VAL A 67 23.43 4.89 -21.47
CA VAL A 67 22.05 5.05 -21.95
C VAL A 67 21.02 4.59 -20.90
N ALA A 68 21.35 3.56 -20.10
CA ALA A 68 20.51 3.10 -18.99
C ALA A 68 20.49 4.11 -17.84
N VAL A 69 21.64 4.75 -17.54
CA VAL A 69 21.73 5.80 -16.53
C VAL A 69 20.93 7.06 -16.94
N GLU A 70 20.94 7.40 -18.22
CA GLU A 70 20.10 8.48 -18.78
C GLU A 70 18.61 8.15 -18.68
N LEU A 71 18.22 6.90 -19.02
CA LEU A 71 16.85 6.42 -18.84
C LEU A 71 16.37 6.53 -17.39
N GLN A 72 17.24 6.22 -16.41
CA GLN A 72 16.91 6.36 -14.99
C GLN A 72 16.66 7.81 -14.56
N LYS A 73 17.32 8.77 -15.22
CA LYS A 73 17.09 10.20 -15.01
C LYS A 73 15.86 10.73 -15.75
N GLY A 74 15.19 9.88 -16.55
CA GLY A 74 14.06 10.26 -17.38
C GLY A 74 14.46 11.01 -18.65
N GLU A 75 15.74 10.97 -19.03
CA GLU A 75 16.25 11.59 -20.26
C GLU A 75 16.01 10.68 -21.47
N ILE A 76 15.75 11.27 -22.64
CA ILE A 76 15.56 10.53 -23.89
C ILE A 76 16.70 10.92 -24.83
N SER A 77 17.76 10.11 -24.84
CA SER A 77 18.88 10.29 -25.77
C SER A 77 18.57 9.76 -27.17
N GLU A 78 19.44 10.06 -28.12
CA GLU A 78 19.31 9.60 -29.51
C GLU A 78 19.24 8.07 -29.60
N ASP A 79 20.00 7.36 -28.75
CA ASP A 79 19.98 5.89 -28.65
C ASP A 79 18.63 5.36 -28.14
N VAL A 80 18.04 5.99 -27.13
CA VAL A 80 16.68 5.66 -26.65
C VAL A 80 15.64 5.94 -27.74
N GLY A 81 15.79 7.05 -28.45
CA GLY A 81 14.97 7.39 -29.62
C GLY A 81 15.08 6.35 -30.73
N ALA A 82 16.29 5.86 -31.01
CA ALA A 82 16.52 4.81 -32.00
C ALA A 82 15.89 3.48 -31.59
N MET A 83 16.02 3.08 -30.31
CA MET A 83 15.40 1.85 -29.77
C MET A 83 13.87 1.90 -29.80
N THR A 84 13.28 3.06 -29.48
CA THR A 84 11.81 3.27 -29.50
C THR A 84 11.24 3.54 -30.89
N SER A 85 12.10 3.70 -31.90
CA SER A 85 11.72 3.80 -33.32
C SER A 85 11.76 2.45 -34.06
N GLN A 86 12.23 1.39 -33.40
CA GLN A 86 12.19 0.02 -33.93
C GLN A 86 10.76 -0.54 -33.93
N GLU A 87 10.58 -1.75 -34.46
CA GLU A 87 9.27 -2.38 -34.56
C GLU A 87 8.61 -2.55 -33.18
N GLU A 88 7.43 -1.94 -32.98
CA GLU A 88 6.61 -2.19 -31.80
C GLU A 88 6.17 -3.66 -31.77
N ILE A 89 6.16 -4.26 -30.59
CA ILE A 89 5.73 -5.64 -30.42
C ILE A 89 4.22 -5.78 -30.65
N LEU A 90 3.84 -6.74 -31.48
CA LEU A 90 2.44 -7.10 -31.67
C LEU A 90 1.87 -7.76 -30.40
N PRO A 91 0.71 -7.31 -29.89
CA PRO A 91 0.11 -7.86 -28.67
C PRO A 91 -0.38 -9.32 -28.84
N THR A 92 -0.45 -9.82 -30.07
CA THR A 92 -0.91 -11.17 -30.43
C THR A 92 0.18 -12.24 -30.44
N THR A 93 1.45 -11.85 -30.27
CA THR A 93 2.59 -12.78 -30.20
C THR A 93 2.87 -13.17 -28.75
N THR A 94 3.42 -14.37 -28.52
CA THR A 94 3.84 -14.82 -27.18
C THR A 94 5.13 -14.11 -26.75
N VAL A 95 5.41 -14.07 -25.45
CA VAL A 95 6.65 -13.47 -24.95
C VAL A 95 7.87 -14.27 -25.44
N ASN A 96 7.82 -15.60 -25.46
CA ASN A 96 8.90 -16.46 -25.95
C ASN A 96 9.18 -16.28 -27.44
N ASP A 97 8.14 -16.33 -28.29
CA ASP A 97 8.31 -16.14 -29.74
C ASP A 97 8.92 -14.77 -30.04
N TRP A 98 8.54 -13.76 -29.27
CA TRP A 98 9.08 -12.42 -29.42
C TRP A 98 10.54 -12.33 -28.94
N LEU A 99 10.87 -12.84 -27.77
CA LEU A 99 12.21 -12.75 -27.18
C LEU A 99 13.22 -13.64 -27.92
N PHE A 100 12.90 -14.91 -28.07
CA PHE A 100 13.86 -15.95 -28.46
C PHE A 100 13.77 -16.27 -29.95
N ASP A 101 12.57 -16.51 -30.49
CA ASP A 101 12.44 -16.97 -31.88
C ASP A 101 12.61 -15.83 -32.89
N LYS A 102 12.02 -14.66 -32.63
CA LYS A 102 12.08 -13.50 -33.54
C LYS A 102 13.34 -12.66 -33.34
N ASN A 103 13.80 -12.53 -32.10
CA ASN A 103 14.86 -11.57 -31.76
C ASN A 103 16.16 -12.20 -31.27
N GLU A 104 16.21 -13.54 -31.14
CA GLU A 104 17.38 -14.31 -30.74
C GLU A 104 18.04 -13.76 -29.46
N MET A 105 17.23 -13.25 -28.53
CA MET A 105 17.74 -12.65 -27.31
C MET A 105 18.29 -13.72 -26.35
N PRO A 106 19.38 -13.44 -25.63
CA PRO A 106 19.79 -14.30 -24.53
C PRO A 106 18.74 -14.31 -23.41
N ASP A 107 18.77 -15.33 -22.57
CA ASP A 107 17.90 -15.39 -21.39
C ASP A 107 18.04 -14.12 -20.52
N PRO A 108 16.92 -13.52 -20.07
CA PRO A 108 16.93 -12.38 -19.16
C PRO A 108 17.75 -12.66 -17.90
N SER A 109 18.62 -11.74 -17.50
CA SER A 109 19.37 -11.84 -16.24
C SER A 109 19.27 -10.57 -15.40
N ALA A 110 19.71 -10.63 -14.15
CA ALA A 110 19.84 -9.44 -13.31
C ALA A 110 20.81 -8.41 -13.93
N ALA A 111 20.73 -7.16 -13.46
CA ALA A 111 21.54 -6.01 -13.90
C ALA A 111 21.39 -5.64 -15.40
N GLN A 112 20.20 -5.87 -15.95
CA GLN A 112 19.88 -5.59 -17.35
C GLN A 112 18.47 -5.00 -17.48
N ILE A 113 18.31 -4.06 -18.42
CA ILE A 113 17.02 -3.56 -18.86
C ILE A 113 16.59 -4.37 -20.07
N HIS A 114 15.34 -4.85 -20.04
CA HIS A 114 14.81 -5.75 -21.06
C HIS A 114 13.77 -5.05 -21.94
N VAL A 115 12.88 -4.27 -21.32
CA VAL A 115 11.72 -3.70 -22.02
C VAL A 115 11.65 -2.19 -21.79
N LEU A 116 11.54 -1.43 -22.89
CA LEU A 116 11.21 -0.01 -22.86
C LEU A 116 9.69 0.15 -23.00
N VAL A 117 9.09 0.86 -22.05
CA VAL A 117 7.66 1.10 -21.96
C VAL A 117 7.38 2.54 -22.37
N VAL A 118 6.69 2.74 -23.49
CA VAL A 118 6.32 4.05 -23.99
C VAL A 118 4.83 4.28 -23.79
N VAL A 119 4.50 5.38 -23.11
CA VAL A 119 3.13 5.78 -22.79
C VAL A 119 2.76 6.98 -23.68
N PRO A 120 1.62 6.96 -24.39
CA PRO A 120 1.17 8.12 -25.15
C PRO A 120 0.89 9.27 -24.19
N ARG A 121 1.46 10.45 -24.49
CA ARG A 121 1.19 11.66 -23.72
C ARG A 121 -0.29 12.06 -23.88
N PRO A 122 -0.90 12.71 -22.87
CA PRO A 122 -2.23 13.26 -23.01
C PRO A 122 -2.17 14.46 -23.97
N ASP A 123 -2.28 14.18 -25.26
CA ASP A 123 -2.47 15.22 -26.27
C ASP A 123 -3.92 15.71 -26.19
N ILE A 124 -4.03 17.03 -26.14
CA ILE A 124 -5.25 17.84 -26.13
C ILE A 124 -6.23 17.35 -27.21
N GLU A 125 -7.51 17.33 -26.84
CA GLU A 125 -8.68 16.93 -27.63
C GLU A 125 -8.60 17.25 -29.13
N ALA A 126 -8.81 16.23 -29.96
CA ALA A 126 -9.25 16.39 -31.35
C ALA A 126 -10.30 15.31 -31.68
N GLU A 127 -11.58 15.68 -31.55
CA GLU A 127 -12.72 15.03 -32.22
C GLU A 127 -12.88 15.63 -33.64
N PRO A 128 -13.70 15.07 -34.55
CA PRO A 128 -13.70 13.71 -35.10
C PRO A 128 -13.67 13.74 -36.64
N SER A 129 -13.38 12.60 -37.31
CA SER A 129 -13.75 12.43 -38.72
C SER A 129 -14.17 11.00 -39.03
N ALA A 130 -15.37 10.90 -39.58
CA ALA A 130 -16.07 9.68 -39.95
C ALA A 130 -15.51 9.02 -41.22
N ARG A 131 -15.49 7.68 -41.26
CA ARG A 131 -16.28 6.84 -42.19
C ARG A 131 -15.86 5.35 -42.14
N SER A 132 -16.88 4.50 -41.96
CA SER A 132 -17.05 3.10 -42.43
C SER A 132 -15.94 2.08 -42.11
N THR A 133 -16.22 0.88 -41.58
CA THR A 133 -17.15 -0.09 -42.19
C THR A 133 -17.62 -1.13 -41.18
N VAL A 134 -18.83 -1.61 -41.43
CA VAL A 134 -19.70 -2.45 -40.60
C VAL A 134 -19.39 -3.95 -40.77
N LEU A 135 -19.71 -4.71 -39.71
CA LEU A 135 -19.99 -6.16 -39.59
C LEU A 135 -18.91 -7.00 -38.89
N GLY A 136 -19.24 -7.46 -37.68
CA GLY A 136 -18.53 -8.55 -37.00
C GLY A 136 -18.53 -8.57 -35.47
N ARG A 137 -19.26 -7.71 -34.75
CA ARG A 137 -19.20 -7.65 -33.26
C ARG A 137 -20.53 -7.52 -32.53
N ARG A 138 -21.60 -8.12 -33.04
CA ARG A 138 -22.93 -7.97 -32.44
C ARG A 138 -23.27 -8.94 -31.29
N GLU A 139 -22.41 -9.90 -30.94
CA GLU A 139 -22.76 -10.93 -29.95
C GLU A 139 -21.98 -10.88 -28.62
N LEU A 140 -20.77 -10.30 -28.53
CA LEU A 140 -20.08 -10.12 -27.23
C LEU A 140 -20.46 -8.84 -26.47
N ALA A 141 -20.93 -7.80 -27.16
CA ALA A 141 -21.21 -6.49 -26.56
C ALA A 141 -22.50 -6.45 -25.71
N VAL A 142 -23.35 -7.47 -25.79
CA VAL A 142 -24.62 -7.52 -25.05
C VAL A 142 -24.41 -8.03 -23.61
N ALA A 143 -23.48 -8.96 -23.40
CA ALA A 143 -23.16 -9.50 -22.07
C ALA A 143 -22.41 -8.46 -21.21
N ASP A 144 -21.42 -7.76 -21.77
CA ASP A 144 -20.68 -6.71 -21.06
C ASP A 144 -21.53 -5.48 -20.77
N ARG A 145 -22.46 -5.11 -21.65
CA ARG A 145 -23.41 -4.03 -21.37
C ARG A 145 -24.40 -4.40 -20.28
N ALA A 146 -24.79 -5.67 -20.17
CA ALA A 146 -25.66 -6.11 -19.07
C ALA A 146 -24.90 -6.11 -17.73
N HIS A 147 -23.63 -6.50 -17.71
CA HIS A 147 -22.77 -6.48 -16.52
C HIS A 147 -22.39 -5.03 -16.09
N GLU A 148 -22.01 -4.17 -17.03
CA GLU A 148 -21.78 -2.74 -16.76
C GLU A 148 -23.07 -2.00 -16.39
N ALA A 149 -24.22 -2.34 -16.99
CA ALA A 149 -25.52 -1.78 -16.60
C ALA A 149 -25.96 -2.29 -15.22
N ALA A 150 -25.59 -3.51 -14.82
CA ALA A 150 -25.77 -4.02 -13.48
C ALA A 150 -24.88 -3.28 -12.47
N LEU A 151 -23.60 -3.03 -12.79
CA LEU A 151 -22.68 -2.22 -11.97
C LEU A 151 -23.08 -0.74 -11.88
N LYS A 152 -23.64 -0.17 -12.96
CA LYS A 152 -24.19 1.20 -12.99
C LYS A 152 -25.53 1.30 -12.26
N ARG A 153 -26.33 0.21 -12.20
CA ARG A 153 -27.56 0.15 -11.40
C ARG A 153 -27.29 0.01 -9.90
N THR A 154 -26.17 -0.59 -9.48
CA THR A 154 -25.72 -0.64 -8.07
C THR A 154 -24.97 0.61 -7.62
N LYS A 155 -24.40 1.42 -8.53
CA LYS A 155 -23.98 2.81 -8.26
C LYS A 155 -25.17 3.79 -8.21
N ARG A 156 -26.25 3.44 -7.52
CA ARG A 156 -27.01 4.51 -6.85
C ARG A 156 -26.08 4.98 -5.74
N ASN A 157 -25.51 6.18 -5.89
CA ASN A 157 -24.92 6.90 -4.76
C ASN A 157 -25.99 6.92 -3.68
N ILE A 158 -25.92 6.00 -2.71
CA ILE A 158 -26.65 6.14 -1.47
C ILE A 158 -26.02 7.39 -0.87
N PRO A 159 -26.75 8.51 -0.75
CA PRO A 159 -26.22 9.70 -0.12
C PRO A 159 -25.66 9.29 1.23
N CYS A 160 -24.44 9.73 1.56
CA CYS A 160 -23.91 9.54 2.90
C CYS A 160 -24.94 10.14 3.86
N SER A 161 -25.63 9.28 4.61
CA SER A 161 -26.34 9.73 5.78
C SER A 161 -25.23 10.09 6.74
N GLY A 162 -25.08 11.39 7.04
CA GLY A 162 -24.03 11.90 7.91
C GLY A 162 -24.00 11.18 9.27
N PRO A 163 -23.02 11.51 10.12
CA PRO A 163 -22.89 10.83 11.41
C PRO A 163 -24.19 10.89 12.21
N LEU A 164 -24.59 9.73 12.76
CA LEU A 164 -25.75 9.63 13.63
C LEU A 164 -25.41 10.21 14.99
N ARG A 165 -26.36 10.93 15.60
CA ARG A 165 -26.22 11.38 16.99
C ARG A 165 -26.32 10.19 17.94
N ALA A 166 -25.74 10.32 19.11
CA ALA A 166 -25.80 9.30 20.15
C ALA A 166 -27.23 8.86 20.50
N THR A 167 -28.20 9.77 20.42
CA THR A 167 -29.64 9.52 20.67
C THR A 167 -30.32 8.71 19.58
N ASP A 168 -29.76 8.71 18.37
CA ASP A 168 -30.36 8.16 17.16
C ASP A 168 -29.73 6.80 16.78
N LEU A 169 -28.78 6.33 17.60
CA LEU A 169 -28.11 5.06 17.41
C LEU A 169 -28.98 3.89 17.90
N PRO A 170 -29.19 2.85 17.08
CA PRO A 170 -29.93 1.67 17.48
C PRO A 170 -29.19 0.81 18.52
N VAL A 171 -27.87 1.02 18.65
CA VAL A 171 -27.00 0.29 19.56
C VAL A 171 -26.28 1.31 20.47
N PRO A 172 -26.35 1.17 21.81
CA PRO A 172 -25.62 2.06 22.71
C PRO A 172 -24.11 2.01 22.45
N LEU A 173 -23.47 3.17 22.34
CA LEU A 173 -22.04 3.30 22.03
C LEU A 173 -21.16 2.54 23.02
N ASP A 174 -21.51 2.56 24.31
CA ASP A 174 -20.76 1.85 25.35
C ASP A 174 -20.80 0.31 25.19
N THR A 175 -21.60 -0.24 24.28
CA THR A 175 -21.57 -1.68 23.96
C THR A 175 -20.64 -2.03 22.79
N ILE A 176 -20.10 -1.03 22.10
CA ILE A 176 -19.21 -1.22 20.95
C ILE A 176 -17.76 -1.41 21.46
N PRO A 177 -17.12 -2.57 21.22
CA PRO A 177 -15.78 -2.85 21.77
C PRO A 177 -14.72 -1.84 21.34
N ALA A 178 -14.75 -1.38 20.08
CA ALA A 178 -13.82 -0.39 19.58
C ALA A 178 -13.95 0.96 20.31
N PHE A 179 -15.19 1.38 20.61
CA PHE A 179 -15.45 2.60 21.37
C PHE A 179 -14.89 2.50 22.79
N GLN A 180 -15.17 1.39 23.49
CA GLN A 180 -14.64 1.14 24.84
C GLN A 180 -13.10 1.14 24.85
N GLN A 181 -12.47 0.45 23.90
CA GLN A 181 -11.02 0.34 23.83
C GLN A 181 -10.33 1.70 23.64
N ILE A 182 -10.86 2.56 22.76
CA ILE A 182 -10.28 3.89 22.52
C ILE A 182 -10.51 4.78 23.75
N LYS A 183 -11.71 4.73 24.33
CA LYS A 183 -12.08 5.48 25.55
C LYS A 183 -11.19 5.13 26.74
N GLU A 184 -10.95 3.83 26.96
CA GLU A 184 -10.05 3.35 28.02
C GLU A 184 -8.61 3.78 27.78
N GLY A 185 -8.11 3.66 26.54
CA GLY A 185 -6.76 4.09 26.19
C GLY A 185 -6.51 5.58 26.41
N PHE A 186 -7.40 6.42 25.89
CA PHE A 186 -7.33 7.86 26.09
C PHE A 186 -7.50 8.25 27.55
N SER A 187 -8.21 7.46 28.36
CA SER A 187 -8.28 7.69 29.81
C SER A 187 -6.95 7.37 30.50
N ALA A 188 -6.38 6.20 30.22
CA ALA A 188 -5.26 5.60 30.94
C ALA A 188 -3.90 6.23 30.61
N CYS A 189 -3.65 6.57 29.34
CA CYS A 189 -2.34 6.99 28.85
C CYS A 189 -2.40 8.34 28.11
N ARG A 190 -1.22 8.90 27.83
CA ARG A 190 -1.02 10.08 26.96
C ARG A 190 -0.25 9.67 25.73
N GLY A 191 -0.53 10.31 24.60
CA GLY A 191 0.09 10.00 23.31
C GLY A 191 -0.35 8.67 22.71
N GLU A 192 -1.55 8.20 23.10
CA GLU A 192 -2.15 7.01 22.50
C GLU A 192 -2.58 7.29 21.06
N LEU A 193 -2.34 6.32 20.18
CA LEU A 193 -2.62 6.45 18.76
C LEU A 193 -3.54 5.30 18.35
N TYR A 194 -4.72 5.63 17.86
CA TYR A 194 -5.72 4.67 17.40
C TYR A 194 -6.00 4.85 15.92
N LEU A 195 -6.20 3.71 15.24
CA LEU A 195 -6.66 3.65 13.87
C LEU A 195 -7.98 2.88 13.84
N LEU A 196 -9.06 3.59 13.53
CA LEU A 196 -10.39 3.02 13.34
C LEU A 196 -10.64 2.81 11.85
N TYR A 197 -10.60 1.56 11.41
CA TYR A 197 -10.75 1.21 10.00
C TYR A 197 -11.98 0.33 9.77
N GLY A 198 -12.51 0.38 8.55
CA GLY A 198 -13.63 -0.47 8.14
C GLY A 198 -14.37 0.04 6.91
N PRO A 199 -15.33 -0.73 6.37
CA PRO A 199 -16.10 -0.36 5.20
C PRO A 199 -16.81 0.99 5.32
N ARG A 200 -17.19 1.60 4.20
CA ARG A 200 -18.02 2.82 4.19
C ARG A 200 -19.35 2.56 4.92
N GLN A 201 -19.87 3.58 5.60
CA GLN A 201 -21.14 3.53 6.35
C GLN A 201 -21.15 2.57 7.57
N PHE A 202 -20.00 2.10 8.03
CA PHE A 202 -19.88 1.22 9.19
C PHE A 202 -19.91 1.96 10.55
N GLY A 203 -20.39 3.21 10.58
CA GLY A 203 -20.51 4.00 11.81
C GLY A 203 -19.19 4.54 12.37
N LYS A 204 -18.09 4.54 11.60
CA LYS A 204 -16.78 4.99 12.08
C LYS A 204 -16.78 6.46 12.52
N THR A 205 -17.25 7.36 11.65
CA THR A 205 -17.39 8.80 11.96
C THR A 205 -18.26 9.01 13.19
N THR A 206 -19.37 8.27 13.32
CA THR A 206 -20.21 8.29 14.52
C THR A 206 -19.48 7.86 15.80
N ILE A 207 -18.64 6.83 15.73
CA ILE A 207 -17.81 6.41 16.87
C ILE A 207 -16.79 7.50 17.21
N ALA A 208 -16.17 8.12 16.20
CA ALA A 208 -15.19 9.18 16.41
C ALA A 208 -15.81 10.46 16.98
N ASP A 209 -16.98 10.88 16.49
CA ASP A 209 -17.75 12.01 17.05
C ASP A 209 -18.08 11.76 18.52
N ALA A 210 -18.55 10.55 18.84
CA ALA A 210 -18.83 10.18 20.22
C ALA A 210 -17.59 10.19 21.12
N ILE A 211 -16.43 9.78 20.58
CA ILE A 211 -15.15 9.86 21.29
C ILE A 211 -14.73 11.32 21.47
N ALA A 212 -14.85 12.15 20.44
CA ALA A 212 -14.52 13.58 20.49
C ALA A 212 -15.37 14.29 21.56
N ASP A 213 -16.69 14.09 21.54
CA ASP A 213 -17.62 14.61 22.55
C ASP A 213 -17.24 14.16 23.96
N TRP A 214 -16.93 12.87 24.15
CA TRP A 214 -16.51 12.35 25.43
C TRP A 214 -15.14 12.89 25.89
N VAL A 215 -14.18 13.09 24.98
CA VAL A 215 -12.87 13.68 25.29
C VAL A 215 -13.05 15.11 25.81
N VAL A 216 -13.91 15.90 25.17
CA VAL A 216 -14.22 17.28 25.58
C VAL A 216 -14.97 17.32 26.91
N GLN A 217 -16.03 16.53 27.05
CA GLN A 217 -16.91 16.60 28.21
C GLN A 217 -16.38 15.85 29.43
N GLY A 218 -15.79 14.67 29.22
CA GLY A 218 -15.38 13.74 30.27
C GLY A 218 -13.92 13.88 30.69
N LEU A 219 -13.00 14.15 29.74
CA LEU A 219 -11.58 14.35 30.05
C LEU A 219 -11.20 15.83 30.16
N HIS A 220 -12.09 16.76 29.78
CA HIS A 220 -11.80 18.20 29.68
C HIS A 220 -10.57 18.49 28.82
N VAL A 221 -10.40 17.71 27.74
CA VAL A 221 -9.32 17.84 26.76
C VAL A 221 -9.90 18.44 25.50
N GLU A 222 -9.19 19.37 24.89
CA GLU A 222 -9.65 19.96 23.64
C GLU A 222 -9.49 18.98 22.48
N CYS A 223 -10.52 18.85 21.64
CA CYS A 223 -10.52 17.91 20.54
C CYS A 223 -10.59 18.67 19.22
N VAL A 224 -9.54 18.53 18.41
CA VAL A 224 -9.50 19.04 17.04
C VAL A 224 -10.01 17.92 16.14
N PHE A 225 -11.16 18.10 15.52
CA PHE A 225 -11.71 17.17 14.56
C PHE A 225 -11.60 17.77 13.16
N HIS A 226 -10.97 17.05 12.23
CA HIS A 226 -10.82 17.48 10.85
C HIS A 226 -11.14 16.33 9.88
N GLU A 227 -12.09 16.56 8.98
CA GLU A 227 -12.39 15.66 7.87
C GLU A 227 -11.59 16.08 6.64
N LEU A 228 -10.71 15.21 6.16
CA LEU A 228 -9.91 15.50 4.97
C LEU A 228 -10.72 15.30 3.69
N THR A 229 -10.55 16.22 2.77
CA THR A 229 -11.05 16.09 1.40
C THR A 229 -9.90 15.92 0.43
N ALA A 230 -10.20 15.37 -0.75
CA ALA A 230 -9.25 15.29 -1.85
C ALA A 230 -8.66 16.66 -2.25
N HIS A 231 -9.35 17.77 -1.95
CA HIS A 231 -8.88 19.13 -2.26
C HIS A 231 -7.82 19.64 -1.28
N ASP A 232 -7.79 19.12 -0.06
CA ASP A 232 -6.90 19.60 1.01
C ASP A 232 -5.46 19.09 0.80
N VAL A 233 -5.33 17.94 0.13
CA VAL A 233 -4.05 17.24 -0.11
C VAL A 233 -3.46 17.49 -1.51
N VAL A 234 -4.03 18.39 -2.31
CA VAL A 234 -3.52 18.71 -3.66
C VAL A 234 -2.16 19.42 -3.58
N GLU A 235 -1.95 20.23 -2.54
CA GLU A 235 -0.72 20.96 -2.28
C GLU A 235 -0.39 20.85 -0.78
N GLN A 236 0.86 20.52 -0.45
CA GLN A 236 1.29 20.33 0.95
C GLN A 236 1.02 21.57 1.82
N ALA A 237 1.29 22.77 1.30
CA ALA A 237 1.03 24.03 2.00
C ALA A 237 -0.46 24.31 2.22
N ARG A 238 -1.35 23.66 1.47
CA ARG A 238 -2.80 23.76 1.66
C ARG A 238 -3.24 22.85 2.80
N PHE A 239 -2.76 21.61 2.83
CA PHE A 239 -3.05 20.67 3.91
C PHE A 239 -2.74 21.28 5.29
N TRP A 240 -1.52 21.83 5.45
CA TRP A 240 -1.12 22.46 6.72
C TRP A 240 -1.98 23.67 7.09
N ARG A 241 -2.48 24.39 6.09
CA ARG A 241 -3.38 25.54 6.29
C ARG A 241 -4.77 25.11 6.74
N GLU A 242 -5.39 24.16 6.05
CA GLU A 242 -6.74 23.68 6.40
C GLU A 242 -6.74 22.95 7.76
N LEU A 243 -5.71 22.16 8.03
CA LEU A 243 -5.53 21.54 9.33
C LEU A 243 -5.28 22.60 10.43
N GLY A 244 -4.45 23.61 10.14
CA GLY A 244 -4.20 24.74 11.04
C GLY A 244 -5.45 25.55 11.37
N LYS A 245 -6.34 25.80 10.39
CA LYS A 245 -7.64 26.45 10.61
C LYS A 245 -8.52 25.71 11.60
N SER A 246 -8.46 24.37 11.58
CA SER A 246 -9.24 23.53 12.49
C SER A 246 -8.77 23.65 13.95
N VAL A 247 -7.58 24.22 14.16
CA VAL A 247 -6.98 24.49 15.48
C VAL A 247 -7.15 25.96 15.87
N ASP A 248 -6.89 26.89 14.94
CA ASP A 248 -7.03 28.34 15.15
C ASP A 248 -7.49 29.04 13.85
N GLU A 249 -8.79 29.32 13.77
CA GLU A 249 -9.41 29.96 12.59
C GLU A 249 -8.85 31.36 12.30
N GLN A 250 -8.24 32.06 13.28
CA GLN A 250 -7.84 33.46 13.13
C GLN A 250 -6.51 33.66 12.40
N ARG A 251 -5.67 32.62 12.27
CA ARG A 251 -4.28 32.71 11.78
C ARG A 251 -4.06 32.11 10.40
N ASN A 252 -5.06 32.25 9.56
CA ASN A 252 -5.26 31.52 8.32
C ASN A 252 -4.13 31.61 7.27
N SER A 253 -3.24 32.61 7.36
CA SER A 253 -2.15 32.86 6.41
C SER A 253 -0.75 32.51 6.95
N GLU A 254 -0.63 31.92 8.14
CA GLU A 254 0.67 31.66 8.78
C GLU A 254 1.15 30.20 8.61
N PHE A 255 0.34 29.31 8.01
CA PHE A 255 0.61 27.86 8.02
C PHE A 255 0.85 27.32 6.61
N HIS A 256 2.11 27.04 6.31
CA HIS A 256 2.53 26.55 5.00
C HIS A 256 3.40 25.30 5.06
N ASP A 257 3.90 24.95 6.23
CA ASP A 257 4.83 23.85 6.44
C ASP A 257 4.70 23.25 7.84
N THR A 258 5.42 22.15 8.02
CA THR A 258 5.52 21.40 9.28
C THR A 258 5.96 22.27 10.46
N ASP A 259 6.90 23.19 10.27
CA ASP A 259 7.47 23.98 11.37
C ASP A 259 6.49 25.04 11.85
N SER A 260 5.81 25.72 10.92
CA SER A 260 4.75 26.69 11.20
C SER A 260 3.59 26.05 11.96
N PHE A 261 3.21 24.83 11.57
CA PHE A 261 2.20 24.06 12.26
C PHE A 261 2.66 23.63 13.66
N MET A 262 3.89 23.13 13.82
CA MET A 262 4.44 22.78 15.14
C MET A 262 4.53 23.98 16.10
N ASP A 263 4.84 25.18 15.61
CA ASP A 263 4.84 26.41 16.41
C ASP A 263 3.42 26.80 16.88
N LEU A 264 2.42 26.72 15.98
CA LEU A 264 1.01 26.86 16.36
C LEU A 264 0.66 25.90 17.49
N PHE A 265 1.03 24.64 17.38
CA PHE A 265 0.74 23.64 18.39
C PHE A 265 1.47 23.88 19.71
N THR A 266 2.68 24.42 19.68
CA THR A 266 3.40 24.80 20.89
C THR A 266 2.65 25.92 21.63
N LYS A 267 2.14 26.90 20.89
CA LYS A 267 1.31 27.99 21.44
C LYS A 267 -0.05 27.51 21.93
N TYR A 268 -0.68 26.59 21.20
CA TYR A 268 -1.97 26.02 21.56
C TYR A 268 -1.87 25.13 22.82
N ALA A 269 -0.87 24.24 22.84
CA ALA A 269 -0.57 23.37 23.97
C ALA A 269 -0.34 24.13 25.29
N THR A 270 0.35 25.29 25.24
CA THR A 270 0.56 26.12 26.44
C THR A 270 -0.71 26.78 26.96
N ARG A 271 -1.74 26.99 26.12
CA ARG A 271 -3.03 27.56 26.53
C ARG A 271 -3.98 26.51 27.11
N ASN A 272 -4.11 25.37 26.43
CA ASN A 272 -5.22 24.45 26.66
C ASN A 272 -4.85 23.18 27.44
N GLN A 273 -3.61 23.11 27.95
CA GLN A 273 -3.03 22.01 28.76
C GLN A 273 -2.94 20.66 28.06
N GLN A 274 -4.01 20.19 27.39
CA GLN A 274 -4.04 18.93 26.65
C GLN A 274 -4.95 19.00 25.43
N PHE A 275 -4.57 18.28 24.37
CA PHE A 275 -5.37 18.17 23.16
C PHE A 275 -5.40 16.75 22.56
N CYS A 276 -6.44 16.47 21.79
CA CYS A 276 -6.61 15.29 20.97
C CYS A 276 -6.84 15.69 19.52
N LEU A 277 -6.28 14.95 18.57
CA LEU A 277 -6.52 15.14 17.14
C LEU A 277 -7.32 13.95 16.59
N VAL A 278 -8.45 14.23 15.95
CA VAL A 278 -9.25 13.27 15.20
C VAL A 278 -9.20 13.67 13.73
N LEU A 279 -8.78 12.72 12.89
CA LEU A 279 -8.63 12.95 11.45
C LEU A 279 -9.48 11.92 10.70
N ASP A 280 -10.50 12.39 9.99
CA ASP A 280 -11.36 11.55 9.13
C ASP A 280 -10.89 11.60 7.67
N GLU A 281 -11.22 10.54 6.91
CA GLU A 281 -10.83 10.35 5.50
C GLU A 281 -9.31 10.54 5.25
N MET A 282 -8.47 10.05 6.19
CA MET A 282 -7.01 10.11 6.07
C MET A 282 -6.46 9.37 4.84
N ASP A 283 -7.26 8.49 4.23
CA ASP A 283 -7.01 7.85 2.94
C ASP A 283 -6.43 8.83 1.90
N HIS A 284 -6.86 10.09 1.94
CA HIS A 284 -6.38 11.15 1.05
C HIS A 284 -4.88 11.48 1.21
N LEU A 285 -4.32 11.36 2.42
CA LEU A 285 -2.89 11.62 2.66
C LEU A 285 -1.99 10.56 2.03
N PHE A 286 -2.47 9.34 1.82
CA PHE A 286 -1.68 8.27 1.19
C PHE A 286 -1.41 8.52 -0.30
N ALA A 287 -2.06 9.52 -0.91
CA ALA A 287 -1.78 9.92 -2.28
C ALA A 287 -0.47 10.73 -2.42
N ASP A 288 0.00 11.36 -1.34
CA ASP A 288 1.24 12.14 -1.29
C ASP A 288 2.14 11.61 -0.17
N SER A 289 3.18 10.88 -0.57
CA SER A 289 4.08 10.20 0.37
C SER A 289 4.95 11.15 1.18
N GLU A 290 5.29 12.32 0.65
CA GLU A 290 6.09 13.33 1.35
C GLU A 290 5.23 14.02 2.42
N LEU A 291 4.01 14.41 2.05
CA LEU A 291 3.04 14.99 2.98
C LEU A 291 2.67 14.03 4.12
N LEU A 292 2.43 12.75 3.79
CA LEU A 292 2.18 11.72 4.79
C LEU A 292 3.36 11.59 5.75
N THR A 293 4.59 11.60 5.23
CA THR A 293 5.81 11.49 6.05
C THR A 293 5.92 12.67 7.02
N ASP A 294 5.74 13.89 6.53
CA ASP A 294 5.79 15.09 7.36
C ASP A 294 4.73 15.08 8.46
N PHE A 295 3.49 14.67 8.12
CA PHE A 295 2.42 14.51 9.10
C PHE A 295 2.74 13.44 10.16
N LEU A 296 3.29 12.30 9.75
CA LEU A 296 3.70 11.26 10.69
C LEU A 296 4.85 11.72 11.62
N LEU A 297 5.77 12.54 11.11
CA LEU A 297 6.82 13.15 11.93
C LEU A 297 6.23 14.11 12.98
N VAL A 298 5.20 14.87 12.64
CA VAL A 298 4.46 15.70 13.60
C VAL A 298 3.82 14.86 14.70
N LEU A 299 3.08 13.81 14.34
CA LEU A 299 2.46 12.88 15.31
C LEU A 299 3.51 12.26 16.25
N ARG A 300 4.67 11.89 15.72
CA ARG A 300 5.78 11.36 16.52
C ARG A 300 6.32 12.40 17.50
N LYS A 301 6.59 13.62 17.04
CA LYS A 301 7.08 14.71 17.90
C LYS A 301 6.10 14.96 19.05
N TRP A 302 4.80 14.95 18.79
CA TRP A 302 3.78 15.07 19.83
C TRP A 302 3.72 13.88 20.78
N LYS A 303 3.83 12.65 20.25
CA LYS A 303 3.90 11.44 21.09
C LYS A 303 5.10 11.45 22.02
N MET A 304 6.25 11.96 21.58
CA MET A 304 7.44 12.12 22.43
C MET A 304 7.30 13.29 23.42
N SER A 305 6.60 14.36 23.04
CA SER A 305 6.40 15.57 23.84
C SER A 305 5.19 15.45 24.81
N THR A 306 5.11 14.32 25.52
CA THR A 306 3.99 13.73 26.29
C THR A 306 3.23 14.61 27.32
N LYS A 307 3.55 15.89 27.48
CA LYS A 307 2.84 16.76 28.44
C LYS A 307 1.45 17.18 27.97
N HIS A 308 1.32 17.54 26.70
CA HIS A 308 0.10 18.20 26.17
C HIS A 308 -0.66 17.37 25.14
N PHE A 309 -0.05 16.32 24.57
CA PHE A 309 -0.74 15.49 23.58
C PHE A 309 -1.45 14.31 24.26
N ARG A 310 -2.78 14.29 24.21
CA ARG A 310 -3.61 13.24 24.79
C ARG A 310 -3.64 12.00 23.91
N GLY A 311 -3.88 12.19 22.62
CA GLY A 311 -3.88 11.09 21.66
C GLY A 311 -4.39 11.51 20.29
N PHE A 312 -4.31 10.57 19.36
CA PHE A 312 -4.77 10.75 17.99
C PHE A 312 -5.64 9.57 17.56
N LEU A 313 -6.76 9.89 16.91
CA LEU A 313 -7.68 8.92 16.35
C LEU A 313 -7.78 9.17 14.85
N ASN A 314 -7.35 8.18 14.07
CA ASN A 314 -7.49 8.19 12.63
C ASN A 314 -8.70 7.35 12.21
N LEU A 315 -9.48 7.83 11.24
CA LEU A 315 -10.50 7.05 10.55
C LEU A 315 -10.08 6.71 9.12
N TYR A 316 -10.19 5.44 8.77
CA TYR A 316 -9.75 4.91 7.48
C TYR A 316 -10.87 4.11 6.79
N SER A 317 -11.14 4.39 5.51
CA SER A 317 -12.12 3.62 4.73
C SER A 317 -11.40 2.47 4.01
N ALA A 318 -11.62 1.24 4.48
CA ALA A 318 -10.97 0.04 3.97
C ALA A 318 -11.22 -0.21 2.46
N ARG A 319 -10.39 0.38 1.59
CA ARG A 319 -10.28 0.03 0.16
C ARG A 319 -9.15 -0.96 -0.11
N SER A 320 -8.19 -1.09 0.80
CA SER A 320 -7.09 -2.06 0.75
C SER A 320 -6.74 -2.57 2.15
N TRP A 321 -6.49 -3.87 2.29
CA TRP A 321 -6.28 -4.57 3.57
C TRP A 321 -4.86 -4.43 4.12
N SER A 322 -3.91 -3.88 3.36
CA SER A 322 -2.48 -3.76 3.74
C SER A 322 -2.13 -2.51 4.55
N ILE A 323 -2.98 -1.48 4.52
CA ILE A 323 -2.65 -0.14 5.02
C ILE A 323 -2.62 -0.01 6.56
N PRO A 324 -3.45 -0.72 7.35
CA PRO A 324 -3.36 -0.68 8.82
C PRO A 324 -2.02 -1.20 9.37
N VAL A 325 -1.44 -2.22 8.73
CA VAL A 325 -0.14 -2.79 9.10
C VAL A 325 0.98 -1.82 8.76
N VAL A 326 0.92 -1.21 7.56
CA VAL A 326 1.89 -0.21 7.11
C VAL A 326 1.83 1.03 8.00
N PHE A 327 0.65 1.56 8.33
CA PHE A 327 0.50 2.75 9.17
C PHE A 327 1.04 2.55 10.60
N ALA A 328 0.74 1.40 11.22
CA ALA A 328 1.25 1.06 12.54
C ALA A 328 2.79 0.89 12.53
N SER A 329 3.34 0.30 11.47
CA SER A 329 4.78 0.18 11.27
C SER A 329 5.44 1.54 10.99
N LEU A 330 4.87 2.38 10.12
CA LEU A 330 5.39 3.70 9.77
C LEU A 330 5.49 4.63 10.99
N ILE A 331 4.43 4.71 11.81
CA ILE A 331 4.44 5.49 13.05
C ILE A 331 5.52 5.01 14.03
N ARG A 332 5.72 3.68 14.13
CA ARG A 332 6.70 3.06 15.03
C ARG A 332 8.14 3.12 14.49
N CYS A 333 8.31 3.16 13.18
CA CYS A 333 9.60 3.16 12.47
C CYS A 333 10.10 4.56 12.09
N THR A 334 9.44 5.65 12.47
CA THR A 334 9.90 7.03 12.21
C THR A 334 11.25 7.40 12.87
N VAL A 335 11.96 6.46 13.52
CA VAL A 335 13.29 6.65 14.13
C VAL A 335 14.39 6.80 13.08
N ASP A 336 14.25 6.22 11.88
CA ASP A 336 15.33 6.19 10.89
C ASP A 336 14.98 6.99 9.63
N TYR A 337 15.58 8.17 9.57
CA TYR A 337 15.50 9.14 8.47
C TYR A 337 15.61 8.43 7.11
N GLY A 338 14.56 8.52 6.27
CA GLY A 338 14.61 8.16 4.85
C GLY A 338 14.54 6.67 4.48
N ARG A 339 14.16 5.75 5.38
CA ARG A 339 14.13 4.29 5.09
C ARG A 339 12.74 3.65 5.13
N TRP A 340 11.69 4.45 5.25
CA TRP A 340 10.30 3.98 5.29
C TRP A 340 9.77 3.54 3.92
N GLY A 341 10.46 3.88 2.82
CA GLY A 341 10.17 3.42 1.46
C GLY A 341 10.89 2.12 1.06
N TYR A 342 11.51 1.42 2.01
CA TYR A 342 12.22 0.17 1.76
C TYR A 342 11.23 -1.00 1.64
N ASP A 343 11.42 -1.83 0.61
CA ASP A 343 10.77 -3.14 0.52
C ASP A 343 11.31 -4.11 1.57
N GLU A 344 10.70 -5.29 1.67
CA GLU A 344 11.03 -6.34 2.66
C GLU A 344 12.53 -6.68 2.67
N THR A 345 13.17 -6.77 1.51
CA THR A 345 14.60 -7.05 1.32
C THR A 345 15.51 -5.91 1.82
N ALA A 346 15.10 -4.66 1.61
CA ALA A 346 15.85 -3.50 2.07
C ALA A 346 15.73 -3.30 3.60
N TRP A 347 14.65 -3.78 4.23
CA TRP A 347 14.55 -3.91 5.68
C TRP A 347 15.46 -5.01 6.25
N GLU A 348 15.61 -6.13 5.55
CA GLU A 348 16.50 -7.25 5.94
C GLU A 348 17.98 -6.88 5.92
N ALA A 349 18.42 -6.06 4.97
CA ALA A 349 19.80 -5.57 4.95
C ALA A 349 20.09 -4.62 6.13
N TRP A 350 19.07 -3.95 6.67
CA TRP A 350 19.22 -2.99 7.75
C TRP A 350 19.16 -3.63 9.13
N PHE A 351 18.17 -4.49 9.39
CA PHE A 351 18.13 -5.29 10.61
C PHE A 351 18.89 -6.59 10.39
N ARG A 352 20.07 -6.74 11.00
CA ARG A 352 20.72 -8.06 11.07
C ARG A 352 19.73 -9.07 11.65
N GLU A 353 19.69 -10.29 11.11
CA GLU A 353 18.63 -11.31 11.28
C GLU A 353 18.03 -11.44 12.70
N GLN A 354 18.81 -11.23 13.77
CA GLN A 354 18.32 -11.32 15.16
C GLN A 354 17.80 -10.00 15.77
N GLN A 355 18.21 -8.84 15.27
CA GLN A 355 17.81 -7.53 15.82
C GLN A 355 16.36 -7.19 15.48
N PHE A 356 15.86 -7.66 14.34
CA PHE A 356 14.45 -7.50 13.98
C PHE A 356 13.53 -8.34 14.87
N ALA A 357 13.91 -9.59 15.13
CA ALA A 357 13.13 -10.51 15.95
C ALA A 357 13.05 -10.05 17.42
N GLU A 358 14.15 -9.55 17.98
CA GLU A 358 14.19 -8.94 19.31
C GLU A 358 13.30 -7.70 19.38
N TYR A 359 13.41 -6.80 18.39
CA TYR A 359 12.56 -5.62 18.28
C TYR A 359 11.08 -5.98 18.19
N MET A 360 10.72 -6.93 17.32
CA MET A 360 9.33 -7.37 17.16
C MET A 360 8.81 -8.09 18.42
N SER A 361 9.65 -8.85 19.11
CA SER A 361 9.33 -9.48 20.39
C SER A 361 9.04 -8.45 21.49
N GLU A 362 9.76 -7.33 21.50
CA GLU A 362 9.59 -6.26 22.50
C GLU A 362 8.37 -5.38 22.20
N TYR A 363 8.15 -5.03 20.93
CA TYR A 363 7.21 -3.97 20.55
C TYR A 363 5.95 -4.46 19.82
N ASN A 364 5.86 -5.74 19.42
CA ASN A 364 4.72 -6.30 18.70
C ASN A 364 4.13 -7.52 19.44
N ARG A 365 3.17 -7.27 20.34
CA ARG A 365 2.52 -8.33 21.14
C ARG A 365 1.83 -9.43 20.31
N PRO A 366 1.12 -9.14 19.19
CA PRO A 366 0.64 -10.19 18.30
C PRO A 366 1.76 -11.05 17.71
N TYR A 367 2.86 -10.43 17.24
CA TYR A 367 4.04 -11.14 16.75
C TYR A 367 4.59 -12.09 17.81
N LYS A 368 4.79 -11.57 19.04
CA LYS A 368 5.32 -12.37 20.14
C LYS A 368 4.41 -13.55 20.51
N ARG A 369 3.10 -13.31 20.60
CA ARG A 369 2.12 -14.38 20.88
C ARG A 369 2.16 -15.47 19.81
N LEU A 370 2.16 -15.08 18.54
CA LEU A 370 2.20 -16.04 17.44
C LEU A 370 3.52 -16.81 17.42
N GLN A 371 4.65 -16.15 17.72
CA GLN A 371 5.95 -16.81 17.87
C GLN A 371 5.94 -17.84 19.01
N ASP A 372 5.40 -17.49 20.19
CA ASP A 372 5.28 -18.39 21.34
C ASP A 372 4.35 -19.58 21.04
N ASP A 373 3.30 -19.36 20.25
CA ASP A 373 2.36 -20.42 19.85
C ASP A 373 2.98 -21.37 18.81
N LEU A 374 3.78 -20.85 17.87
CA LEU A 374 4.54 -21.68 16.93
C LEU A 374 5.60 -22.54 17.61
N LEU A 375 6.21 -22.05 18.69
CA LEU A 375 7.16 -22.82 19.50
C LEU A 375 6.51 -24.01 20.24
N LYS A 376 5.19 -23.96 20.45
CA LYS A 376 4.40 -25.02 21.10
C LYS A 376 3.77 -26.02 20.14
N LEU A 377 4.04 -25.91 18.84
CA LEU A 377 3.50 -26.83 17.84
C LEU A 377 3.92 -28.28 18.14
N SER A 378 3.03 -29.22 17.83
CA SER A 378 3.33 -30.64 17.82
C SER A 378 4.46 -30.95 16.83
N ASP A 379 5.20 -32.05 17.02
CA ASP A 379 6.24 -32.44 16.05
C ASP A 379 5.65 -32.71 14.65
N GLU A 380 4.39 -33.14 14.59
CA GLU A 380 3.64 -33.35 13.34
C GLU A 380 3.33 -32.02 12.63
N ASP A 381 2.71 -31.06 13.31
CA ASP A 381 2.41 -29.74 12.74
C ASP A 381 3.68 -28.95 12.41
N ARG A 382 4.74 -29.15 13.19
CA ARG A 382 6.05 -28.58 12.91
C ARG A 382 6.67 -29.19 11.65
N GLY A 383 6.44 -30.47 11.40
CA GLY A 383 6.77 -31.15 10.15
C GLY A 383 6.01 -30.58 8.96
N VAL A 384 4.70 -30.34 9.11
CA VAL A 384 3.87 -29.67 8.10
C VAL A 384 4.35 -28.25 7.82
N LEU A 385 4.67 -27.48 8.87
CA LEU A 385 5.18 -26.13 8.73
C LEU A 385 6.50 -26.09 7.98
N LYS A 386 7.43 -26.99 8.30
CA LYS A 386 8.70 -27.13 7.59
C LYS A 386 8.49 -27.49 6.12
N TYR A 387 7.58 -28.41 5.84
CA TYR A 387 7.23 -28.80 4.47
C TYR A 387 6.63 -27.63 3.68
N ALA A 388 5.77 -26.83 4.30
CA ALA A 388 5.16 -25.65 3.70
C ALA A 388 6.19 -24.55 3.37
N LEU A 389 7.25 -24.42 4.18
CA LEU A 389 8.35 -23.49 3.95
C LEU A 389 9.30 -23.95 2.82
N GLU A 390 9.49 -25.27 2.65
CA GLU A 390 10.47 -25.83 1.70
C GLU A 390 9.91 -26.05 0.29
N ARG A 391 8.57 -26.04 0.08
CA ARG A 391 7.95 -26.27 -1.23
C ARG A 391 7.05 -25.12 -1.68
N ILE A 392 7.38 -24.54 -2.83
CA ILE A 392 6.62 -23.48 -3.52
C ILE A 392 5.23 -23.97 -3.99
N ASP A 393 5.06 -25.29 -4.18
CA ASP A 393 3.84 -25.87 -4.74
C ASP A 393 2.67 -26.01 -3.75
N GLY A 394 2.84 -25.67 -2.47
CA GLY A 394 1.79 -25.73 -1.44
C GLY A 394 1.42 -27.15 -0.97
N LEU A 395 0.67 -27.24 0.13
CA LEU A 395 0.09 -28.50 0.65
C LEU A 395 -1.30 -28.73 0.03
N THR A 396 -1.66 -29.96 -0.32
CA THR A 396 -3.02 -30.26 -0.80
C THR A 396 -4.00 -30.29 0.37
N ALA A 397 -5.10 -29.53 0.26
CA ALA A 397 -6.15 -29.46 1.28
C ALA A 397 -6.84 -30.82 1.41
N GLY A 398 -6.48 -31.58 2.46
CA GLY A 398 -6.96 -32.94 2.67
C GLY A 398 -6.14 -33.75 3.68
N SER A 399 -4.95 -33.30 4.08
CA SER A 399 -4.27 -33.86 5.25
C SER A 399 -4.96 -33.40 6.54
N GLU A 400 -5.27 -34.34 7.42
CA GLU A 400 -5.73 -34.07 8.80
C GLU A 400 -4.72 -33.19 9.59
N HIS A 401 -3.49 -33.12 9.09
CA HIS A 401 -2.37 -32.33 9.59
C HIS A 401 -2.41 -30.89 9.04
N GLY A 402 -2.16 -29.89 9.90
CA GLY A 402 -2.17 -28.46 9.53
C GLY A 402 -3.45 -27.69 9.90
N ALA A 403 -4.46 -28.34 10.49
CA ALA A 403 -5.67 -27.67 10.97
C ALA A 403 -5.35 -26.58 12.03
N GLN A 404 -4.37 -26.85 12.90
CA GLN A 404 -3.88 -25.86 13.86
C GLN A 404 -3.24 -24.65 13.15
N LEU A 405 -2.40 -24.88 12.14
CA LEU A 405 -1.76 -23.81 11.35
C LEU A 405 -2.77 -22.97 10.56
N LEU A 406 -3.84 -23.57 10.04
CA LEU A 406 -4.96 -22.86 9.42
C LEU A 406 -5.73 -22.01 10.44
N SER A 407 -6.01 -22.56 11.63
CA SER A 407 -6.72 -21.83 12.70
C SER A 407 -5.90 -20.64 13.23
N MET A 408 -4.58 -20.75 13.21
CA MET A 408 -3.65 -19.68 13.56
C MET A 408 -3.48 -18.64 12.44
N GLY A 409 -4.05 -18.88 11.24
CA GLY A 409 -3.88 -18.02 10.07
C GLY A 409 -2.46 -18.04 9.50
N VAL A 410 -1.67 -19.06 9.82
CA VAL A 410 -0.31 -19.27 9.31
C VAL A 410 -0.37 -19.77 7.87
N LEU A 411 -1.30 -20.70 7.62
CA LEU A 411 -1.64 -21.20 6.28
C LEU A 411 -2.98 -20.60 5.83
N VAL A 412 -3.11 -20.38 4.52
CA VAL A 412 -4.34 -19.94 3.85
C VAL A 412 -4.58 -20.79 2.62
N ASP A 413 -5.86 -20.96 2.25
CA ASP A 413 -6.24 -21.61 1.00
C ASP A 413 -6.01 -20.63 -0.17
N SER A 414 -5.20 -21.05 -1.14
CA SER A 414 -4.88 -20.32 -2.36
C SER A 414 -6.04 -20.31 -3.37
N GLY A 415 -7.16 -20.98 -3.07
CA GLY A 415 -8.38 -21.02 -3.87
C GLY A 415 -8.38 -22.11 -4.95
N ASP A 416 -7.25 -22.76 -5.18
CA ASP A 416 -7.05 -23.94 -6.03
C ASP A 416 -6.96 -25.25 -5.21
N GLY A 417 -7.31 -25.19 -3.92
CA GLY A 417 -7.24 -26.31 -2.99
C GLY A 417 -5.83 -26.55 -2.42
N ARG A 418 -4.92 -25.59 -2.59
CA ARG A 418 -3.58 -25.61 -1.99
C ARG A 418 -3.51 -24.70 -0.77
N LEU A 419 -2.82 -25.16 0.26
CA LEU A 419 -2.48 -24.37 1.43
C LEU A 419 -1.09 -23.75 1.23
N VAL A 420 -1.03 -22.43 1.33
CA VAL A 420 0.20 -21.63 1.24
C VAL A 420 0.37 -20.81 2.50
N ILE A 421 1.60 -20.37 2.77
CA ILE A 421 1.86 -19.46 3.88
C ILE A 421 1.19 -18.12 3.59
N ALA A 422 0.50 -17.57 4.59
CA ALA A 422 -0.39 -16.41 4.45
C ALA A 422 0.28 -15.15 3.90
N SER A 423 1.57 -14.95 4.19
CA SER A 423 2.33 -13.79 3.73
C SER A 423 3.85 -13.98 3.90
N PRO A 424 4.67 -13.15 3.24
CA PRO A 424 6.12 -13.13 3.45
C PRO A 424 6.54 -12.90 4.93
N MET A 425 5.85 -11.99 5.64
CA MET A 425 6.05 -11.79 7.09
C MET A 425 5.76 -13.06 7.90
N MET A 426 4.71 -13.81 7.52
CA MET A 426 4.38 -15.08 8.16
C MET A 426 5.44 -16.15 7.88
N HIS A 427 5.98 -16.18 6.65
CA HIS A 427 7.06 -17.07 6.25
C HIS A 427 8.30 -16.87 7.13
N ARG A 428 8.69 -15.61 7.35
CA ARG A 428 9.80 -15.26 8.24
C ARG A 428 9.54 -15.69 9.69
N LEU A 429 8.38 -15.35 10.24
CA LEU A 429 8.01 -15.67 11.62
C LEU A 429 8.07 -17.19 11.88
N CYS A 430 7.65 -17.99 10.91
CA CYS A 430 7.75 -19.44 10.95
C CYS A 430 9.19 -19.96 10.86
N THR A 431 10.01 -19.33 10.00
CA THR A 431 11.44 -19.66 9.85
C THR A 431 12.22 -19.37 11.14
N GLU A 432 11.96 -18.24 11.79
CA GLU A 432 12.57 -17.87 13.07
C GLU A 432 12.19 -18.86 14.17
N ALA A 433 10.90 -19.19 14.31
CA ALA A 433 10.42 -20.15 15.31
C ALA A 433 11.08 -21.53 15.16
N LEU A 434 11.23 -22.03 13.93
CA LEU A 434 11.92 -23.30 13.66
C LEU A 434 13.42 -23.26 13.98
N THR A 435 14.05 -22.11 13.79
CA THR A 435 15.48 -21.89 14.05
C THR A 435 15.76 -21.80 15.55
N SER A 436 14.97 -21.04 16.30
CA SER A 436 15.06 -20.96 17.77
C SER A 436 14.81 -22.32 18.44
N ALA A 437 13.87 -23.10 17.90
CA ALA A 437 13.57 -24.42 18.43
C ALA A 437 14.60 -25.51 18.05
N ARG A 438 15.53 -25.22 17.14
CA ARG A 438 16.73 -26.04 16.89
C ARG A 438 17.79 -25.82 17.97
N ILE A 439 17.94 -24.59 18.46
CA ILE A 439 18.93 -24.21 19.49
C ILE A 439 18.53 -24.78 20.88
N SER A 440 17.23 -24.87 21.17
CA SER A 440 16.72 -25.42 22.44
C SER A 440 16.81 -26.96 22.57
N ARG A 441 17.06 -27.69 21.48
CA ARG A 441 17.13 -29.18 21.46
C ARG A 441 18.56 -29.74 21.52
N TYR A 442 19.57 -28.87 21.71
CA TYR A 442 20.98 -29.24 21.89
C TYR A 442 21.49 -28.93 23.29
#